data_AF-A0A1G3ZL87-F1
#
_entry.id   AF-A0A1G3ZL87-F1
#
_cell.length_a   1.000
_cell.length_b   1.000
_cell.length_c   1.000
_cell.angle_alpha   90.00
_cell.angle_beta   90.00
_cell.angle_gamma   90.00
#
_symmetry.space_group_name_H-M   'P 1'
#
loop_
_entity.id
_entity.type
_entity.pdbx_description
1 polymer ?
#
loop_
_entity_poly.entity_id
_entity_poly.type
_entity_poly.pdbx_seq_one_letter_code
_entity_poly.pdbx_strand_id
1 'polypeptide(L)'
;MHCIDNTRVHEIVRLVTPCTIKEEAPATSKILAQVLEHRKTISKILRGEDQRLLIIVGPCSIHDPISAMDYAHRLAKLSQALKDRLFIVMRVYFEKPRTTIGWKGLISDPHLDDSADIDEGIKIARRLLLDVADLGLPAATEFLDPIIPQYIADLISWSAIGARTTESQTHREMASGLSMPVGFKNSTDGTVQTAIDAMRSSRASHSFLGIDQEGMTSIVKTMGNRDTHLVLRGGRSGINYQPHQITETVAQLRAANVPTAMIIDCSHANSGKEPTRQQKVWESLLAQRKAGCQEIIGAMIESYLERGNQPLNEDLSTLRYGVSITDPCLDWETTAQLLREA
;
A
#
# COMPACT_ATOMS: atom_id res chain seq x y z
N MET A 1 -8.23 -16.93 44.38
CA MET A 1 -8.68 -15.85 43.50
C MET A 1 -8.64 -16.42 42.08
N HIS A 2 -9.78 -16.59 41.42
CA HIS A 2 -9.78 -17.11 40.04
C HIS A 2 -9.27 -16.01 39.11
N CYS A 3 -8.19 -16.28 38.37
CA CYS A 3 -7.70 -15.39 37.33
C CYS A 3 -8.67 -15.47 36.15
N ILE A 4 -9.46 -14.42 35.93
CA ILE A 4 -10.41 -14.32 34.80
C ILE A 4 -9.82 -13.52 33.63
N ASP A 5 -8.83 -12.66 33.91
CA ASP A 5 -8.18 -11.81 32.92
C ASP A 5 -6.93 -12.50 32.35
N ASN A 6 -6.59 -12.20 31.08
CA ASN A 6 -5.36 -12.67 30.43
C ASN A 6 -5.15 -14.20 30.43
N THR A 7 -6.19 -15.00 30.61
CA THR A 7 -6.13 -16.48 30.62
C THR A 7 -5.61 -17.10 29.31
N ARG A 8 -5.56 -16.32 28.23
CA ARG A 8 -5.02 -16.70 26.91
C ARG A 8 -3.92 -15.76 26.42
N VAL A 9 -3.33 -14.96 27.31
CA VAL A 9 -2.23 -14.04 26.98
C VAL A 9 -0.95 -14.63 27.54
N HIS A 10 -0.01 -14.98 26.67
CA HIS A 10 1.29 -15.52 27.08
C HIS A 10 2.14 -14.44 27.76
N GLU A 11 2.23 -13.26 27.14
CA GLU A 11 3.03 -12.13 27.61
C GLU A 11 2.51 -10.80 27.04
N ILE A 12 2.92 -9.70 27.68
CA ILE A 12 2.68 -8.34 27.22
C ILE A 12 4.01 -7.59 27.29
N VAL A 13 4.51 -7.19 26.13
CA VAL A 13 5.75 -6.43 25.98
C VAL A 13 5.40 -5.02 25.50
N ARG A 14 6.08 -4.00 26.03
CA ARG A 14 5.91 -2.61 25.61
C ARG A 14 6.82 -2.35 24.42
N LEU A 15 6.28 -1.71 23.38
CA LEU A 15 7.05 -1.23 22.24
C LEU A 15 7.82 0.05 22.58
N VAL A 16 8.92 0.29 21.87
CA VAL A 16 9.61 1.60 21.87
C VAL A 16 8.66 2.67 21.34
N THR A 17 8.71 3.87 21.89
CA THR A 17 7.76 4.93 21.52
C THR A 17 8.00 5.47 20.09
N PRO A 18 6.95 5.94 19.40
CA PRO A 18 7.10 6.57 18.09
C PRO A 18 8.12 7.71 18.04
N CYS A 19 8.17 8.58 19.07
CA CYS A 19 9.13 9.68 19.13
C CYS A 19 10.57 9.17 19.20
N THR A 20 10.87 8.16 20.02
CA THR A 20 12.21 7.58 20.15
C THR A 20 12.70 7.01 18.81
N ILE A 21 11.85 6.23 18.13
CA ILE A 21 12.16 5.69 16.80
C ILE A 21 12.45 6.81 15.77
N LYS A 22 11.69 7.90 15.81
CA LYS A 22 11.89 9.05 14.93
C LYS A 22 13.15 9.84 15.24
N GLU A 23 13.55 9.90 16.51
CA GLU A 23 14.80 10.53 16.94
C GLU A 23 16.03 9.70 16.53
N GLU A 24 15.95 8.37 16.60
CA GLU A 24 17.00 7.45 16.13
C GLU A 24 17.16 7.47 14.59
N ALA A 25 16.07 7.70 13.87
CA ALA A 25 16.03 7.75 12.41
C ALA A 25 15.24 8.99 11.91
N PRO A 26 15.82 10.20 11.99
CA PRO A 26 15.11 11.43 11.68
C PRO A 26 14.95 11.63 10.17
N ALA A 27 13.77 12.07 9.76
CA ALA A 27 13.54 12.55 8.41
C ALA A 27 14.11 13.97 8.27
N THR A 28 14.95 14.19 7.25
CA THR A 28 15.47 15.53 6.99
C THR A 28 14.37 16.47 6.49
N SER A 29 14.53 17.79 6.67
CA SER A 29 13.57 18.77 6.12
C SER A 29 13.41 18.64 4.60
N LYS A 30 14.45 18.20 3.89
CA LYS A 30 14.41 17.89 2.46
C LYS A 30 13.45 16.73 2.17
N ILE A 31 13.61 15.60 2.88
CA ILE A 31 12.73 14.43 2.74
C ILE A 31 11.28 14.82 3.03
N LEU A 32 11.02 15.53 4.12
CA LEU A 32 9.66 15.94 4.49
C LEU A 32 9.02 16.86 3.43
N ALA A 33 9.80 17.78 2.85
CA ALA A 33 9.33 18.63 1.74
C ALA A 33 9.04 17.80 0.48
N GLN A 34 9.85 16.80 0.17
CA GLN A 34 9.63 15.88 -0.95
C GLN A 34 8.35 15.07 -0.76
N VAL A 35 8.15 14.43 0.41
CA VAL A 35 6.93 13.67 0.72
C VAL A 35 5.69 14.54 0.63
N LEU A 36 5.75 15.79 1.11
CA LEU A 36 4.65 16.74 0.98
C LEU A 36 4.32 17.04 -0.49
N GLU A 37 5.32 17.23 -1.35
CA GLU A 37 5.11 17.48 -2.77
C GLU A 37 4.59 16.25 -3.51
N HIS A 38 5.05 15.05 -3.12
CA HIS A 38 4.52 13.80 -3.63
C HIS A 38 3.03 13.67 -3.31
N ARG A 39 2.62 13.92 -2.06
CA ARG A 39 1.21 13.88 -1.65
C ARG A 39 0.38 14.87 -2.45
N LYS A 40 0.84 16.12 -2.61
CA LYS A 40 0.17 17.13 -3.43
C LYS A 40 0.00 16.68 -4.88
N THR A 41 1.03 16.09 -5.46
CA THR A 41 0.99 15.56 -6.83
C THR A 41 -0.05 14.46 -6.97
N ILE A 42 -0.09 13.52 -6.03
CA ILE A 42 -1.10 12.45 -6.02
C ILE A 42 -2.51 13.03 -5.88
N SER A 43 -2.72 14.01 -4.99
CA SER A 43 -4.01 14.70 -4.85
C SER A 43 -4.42 15.43 -6.14
N LYS A 44 -3.49 16.03 -6.88
CA LYS A 44 -3.76 16.64 -8.20
C LYS A 44 -4.18 15.59 -9.23
N ILE A 45 -3.51 14.44 -9.28
CA ILE A 45 -3.90 13.33 -10.17
C ILE A 45 -5.32 12.84 -9.83
N LEU A 46 -5.62 12.67 -8.54
CA LEU A 46 -6.96 12.26 -8.07
C LEU A 46 -8.08 13.23 -8.48
N ARG A 47 -7.75 14.53 -8.61
CA ARG A 47 -8.68 15.59 -9.02
C ARG A 47 -8.70 15.82 -10.54
N GLY A 48 -7.83 15.14 -11.30
CA GLY A 48 -7.67 15.35 -12.74
C GLY A 48 -6.94 16.65 -13.09
N GLU A 49 -6.29 17.30 -12.13
CA GLU A 49 -5.48 18.50 -12.36
C GLU A 49 -4.09 18.16 -12.93
N ASP A 50 -3.64 16.91 -12.72
CA ASP A 50 -2.43 16.33 -13.32
C ASP A 50 -2.85 15.09 -14.12
N GLN A 51 -2.44 15.06 -15.39
CA GLN A 51 -2.87 14.05 -16.37
C GLN A 51 -1.93 12.84 -16.45
N ARG A 52 -0.89 12.79 -15.62
CA ARG A 52 -0.01 11.62 -15.53
C ARG A 52 -0.75 10.43 -14.91
N LEU A 53 -0.32 9.23 -15.29
CA LEU A 53 -0.79 7.99 -14.65
C LEU A 53 -0.07 7.77 -13.33
N LEU A 54 -0.84 7.56 -12.26
CA LEU A 54 -0.33 7.17 -10.94
C LEU A 54 0.00 5.68 -10.93
N ILE A 55 1.27 5.33 -10.75
CA ILE A 55 1.73 3.93 -10.78
C ILE A 55 2.24 3.54 -9.39
N ILE A 56 1.52 2.64 -8.72
CA ILE A 56 1.98 2.01 -7.47
C ILE A 56 2.64 0.68 -7.83
N VAL A 57 3.97 0.60 -7.79
CA VAL A 57 4.70 -0.57 -8.32
C VAL A 57 5.84 -0.99 -7.40
N GLY A 58 5.98 -2.30 -7.21
CA GLY A 58 7.01 -2.87 -6.35
C GLY A 58 6.62 -4.23 -5.77
N PRO A 59 7.41 -4.77 -4.83
CA PRO A 59 7.23 -6.13 -4.34
C PRO A 59 5.87 -6.34 -3.67
N CYS A 60 5.36 -7.58 -3.66
CA CYS A 60 4.12 -7.90 -2.93
C CYS A 60 4.25 -7.53 -1.45
N SER A 61 5.36 -7.95 -0.83
CA SER A 61 5.83 -7.50 0.49
C SER A 61 7.36 -7.56 0.52
N ILE A 62 7.97 -6.71 1.34
CA ILE A 62 9.42 -6.60 1.49
C ILE A 62 9.85 -7.41 2.70
N HIS A 63 10.72 -8.40 2.49
CA HIS A 63 11.31 -9.23 3.53
C HIS A 63 12.83 -9.01 3.65
N ASP A 64 13.47 -8.49 2.60
CA ASP A 64 14.90 -8.19 2.57
C ASP A 64 15.11 -6.73 2.15
N PRO A 65 15.54 -5.84 3.07
CA PRO A 65 15.82 -4.44 2.77
C PRO A 65 16.90 -4.25 1.68
N ILE A 66 17.83 -5.19 1.53
CA ILE A 66 18.93 -5.09 0.57
C ILE A 66 18.38 -5.23 -0.86
N SER A 67 17.64 -6.29 -1.16
CA SER A 67 16.99 -6.45 -2.47
C SER A 67 15.89 -5.42 -2.73
N ALA A 68 15.20 -4.93 -1.69
CA ALA A 68 14.27 -3.81 -1.83
C ALA A 68 14.97 -2.53 -2.29
N MET A 69 16.16 -2.23 -1.78
CA MET A 69 16.94 -1.07 -2.20
C MET A 69 17.57 -1.23 -3.60
N ASP A 70 17.99 -2.42 -4.02
CA ASP A 70 18.36 -2.62 -5.45
C ASP A 70 17.18 -2.29 -6.36
N TYR A 71 16.00 -2.84 -6.05
CA TYR A 71 14.78 -2.52 -6.78
C TYR A 71 14.48 -1.00 -6.78
N ALA A 72 14.61 -0.33 -5.64
CA ALA A 72 14.41 1.12 -5.51
C ALA A 72 15.37 1.93 -6.40
N HIS A 73 16.66 1.58 -6.44
CA HIS A 73 17.63 2.26 -7.30
C HIS A 73 17.30 2.11 -8.78
N ARG A 74 16.85 0.93 -9.21
CA ARG A 74 16.42 0.71 -10.59
C ARG A 74 15.14 1.50 -10.90
N LEU A 75 14.18 1.50 -9.97
CA LEU A 75 12.92 2.23 -10.11
C LEU A 75 13.12 3.75 -10.14
N ALA A 76 14.06 4.30 -9.35
CA ALA A 76 14.36 5.72 -9.33
C ALA A 76 14.83 6.24 -10.69
N LYS A 77 15.72 5.48 -11.35
CA LYS A 77 16.19 5.79 -12.71
C LYS A 77 15.04 5.77 -13.73
N LEU A 78 14.18 4.76 -13.64
CA LEU A 78 13.03 4.62 -14.54
C LEU A 78 11.98 5.72 -14.31
N SER A 79 11.69 6.04 -13.04
CA SER A 79 10.78 7.12 -12.63
C SER A 79 11.23 8.46 -13.21
N GLN A 80 12.51 8.80 -13.09
CA GLN A 80 13.05 10.02 -13.68
C GLN A 80 12.92 10.05 -15.21
N ALA A 81 13.12 8.92 -15.88
CA ALA A 81 13.01 8.83 -17.35
C ALA A 81 11.56 8.92 -17.85
N LEU A 82 10.56 8.61 -17.02
CA LEU A 82 9.14 8.55 -17.39
C LEU A 82 8.28 9.63 -16.72
N LYS A 83 8.90 10.55 -15.96
CA LYS A 83 8.23 11.55 -15.11
C LYS A 83 7.21 12.46 -15.79
N ASP A 84 7.32 12.64 -17.11
CA ASP A 84 6.43 13.49 -17.90
C ASP A 84 5.08 12.81 -18.21
N ARG A 85 5.02 11.47 -18.12
CA ARG A 85 3.82 10.66 -18.39
C ARG A 85 3.32 9.92 -17.16
N LEU A 86 4.23 9.50 -16.29
CA LEU A 86 3.95 8.68 -15.12
C LEU A 86 4.36 9.39 -13.84
N PHE A 87 3.57 9.21 -12.79
CA PHE A 87 3.97 9.48 -11.42
C PHE A 87 4.14 8.15 -10.69
N ILE A 88 5.39 7.68 -10.61
CA ILE A 88 5.74 6.36 -10.08
C ILE A 88 5.97 6.46 -8.57
N VAL A 89 5.27 5.61 -7.83
CA VAL A 89 5.36 5.43 -6.38
C VAL A 89 5.78 3.99 -6.10
N MET A 90 6.86 3.82 -5.33
CA MET A 90 7.33 2.51 -4.94
C MET A 90 6.35 1.88 -3.94
N ARG A 91 5.94 0.64 -4.20
CA ARG A 91 5.18 -0.18 -3.26
C ARG A 91 6.12 -0.72 -2.17
N VAL A 92 6.07 -0.14 -0.97
CA VAL A 92 6.87 -0.50 0.22
C VAL A 92 5.94 -1.10 1.27
N TYR A 93 5.48 -2.33 1.01
CA TYR A 93 4.54 -3.04 1.89
C TYR A 93 5.34 -3.98 2.79
N PHE A 94 5.18 -3.83 4.11
CA PHE A 94 5.90 -4.65 5.08
C PHE A 94 5.17 -5.94 5.40
N GLU A 95 3.85 -5.95 5.27
CA GLU A 95 3.01 -7.04 5.72
C GLU A 95 2.04 -7.49 4.63
N LYS A 96 1.60 -8.75 4.75
CA LYS A 96 0.52 -9.28 3.93
C LYS A 96 -0.52 -9.89 4.86
N PRO A 97 -1.75 -9.36 4.94
CA PRO A 97 -2.77 -9.97 5.79
C PRO A 97 -3.11 -11.37 5.26
N ARG A 98 -2.97 -12.38 6.13
CA ARG A 98 -3.27 -13.79 5.85
C ARG A 98 -4.36 -14.30 6.80
N THR A 99 -5.14 -15.27 6.33
CA THR A 99 -6.13 -16.01 7.15
C THR A 99 -5.63 -17.39 7.56
N THR A 100 -4.39 -17.72 7.21
CA THR A 100 -3.69 -18.98 7.49
C THR A 100 -2.34 -18.67 8.13
N ILE A 101 -1.74 -19.66 8.78
CA ILE A 101 -0.38 -19.56 9.34
C ILE A 101 0.62 -19.22 8.22
N GLY A 102 1.56 -18.32 8.50
CA GLY A 102 2.62 -17.88 7.61
C GLY A 102 3.29 -16.61 8.12
N TRP A 103 4.40 -16.22 7.49
CA TRP A 103 5.16 -15.02 7.84
C TRP A 103 4.26 -13.78 7.89
N LYS A 104 4.35 -13.03 9.00
CA LYS A 104 3.47 -11.91 9.30
C LYS A 104 3.88 -10.62 8.60
N GLY A 105 5.17 -10.48 8.26
CA GLY A 105 5.72 -9.31 7.60
C GLY A 105 6.94 -8.75 8.33
N LEU A 106 7.65 -7.82 7.69
CA LEU A 106 8.95 -7.32 8.17
C LEU A 106 8.83 -6.55 9.49
N ILE A 107 7.74 -5.82 9.68
CA ILE A 107 7.49 -5.14 10.96
C ILE A 107 7.22 -6.16 12.05
N SER A 108 6.41 -7.18 11.76
CA SER A 108 6.00 -8.18 12.74
C SER A 108 7.06 -9.24 13.05
N ASP A 109 7.93 -9.58 12.10
CA ASP A 109 8.93 -10.64 12.19
C ASP A 109 10.10 -10.34 11.22
N PRO A 110 11.02 -9.44 11.60
CA PRO A 110 12.10 -8.97 10.72
C PRO A 110 13.17 -10.02 10.44
N HIS A 111 13.29 -11.03 11.30
CA HIS A 111 14.32 -12.07 11.22
C HIS A 111 13.85 -13.32 10.48
N LEU A 112 12.57 -13.39 10.11
CA LEU A 112 11.95 -14.52 9.42
C LEU A 112 12.03 -15.82 10.24
N ASP A 113 11.99 -15.71 11.57
CA ASP A 113 12.20 -16.80 12.53
C ASP A 113 11.11 -16.89 13.60
N ASP A 114 9.98 -16.19 13.40
CA ASP A 114 8.85 -16.08 14.34
C ASP A 114 9.19 -15.45 15.71
N SER A 115 10.37 -14.80 15.87
CA SER A 115 10.78 -14.12 17.11
C SER A 115 9.87 -12.96 17.54
N ALA A 116 9.13 -12.38 16.58
CA ALA A 116 8.26 -11.24 16.79
C ALA A 116 8.96 -9.98 17.35
N ASP A 117 10.20 -9.72 16.93
CA ASP A 117 10.94 -8.49 17.27
C ASP A 117 10.37 -7.27 16.53
N ILE A 118 9.23 -6.76 17.02
CA ILE A 118 8.50 -5.66 16.39
C ILE A 118 9.27 -4.34 16.49
N ASP A 119 10.02 -4.12 17.57
CA ASP A 119 10.81 -2.89 17.72
C ASP A 119 11.90 -2.81 16.65
N GLU A 120 12.62 -3.90 16.41
CA GLU A 120 13.61 -3.97 15.32
C GLU A 120 12.93 -3.89 13.95
N GLY A 121 11.79 -4.56 13.76
CA GLY A 121 11.01 -4.49 12.52
C GLY A 121 10.58 -3.06 12.16
N ILE A 122 10.14 -2.28 13.14
CA ILE A 122 9.80 -0.86 12.97
C ILE A 122 11.05 -0.04 12.59
N LYS A 123 12.19 -0.28 13.23
CA LYS A 123 13.46 0.42 12.92
C LYS A 123 13.91 0.16 11.49
N ILE A 124 13.90 -1.11 11.08
CA ILE A 124 14.25 -1.53 9.71
C ILE A 124 13.29 -0.88 8.70
N ALA A 125 11.97 -0.98 8.94
CA ALA A 125 10.96 -0.41 8.08
C ALA A 125 11.13 1.11 7.90
N ARG A 126 11.39 1.84 8.99
CA ARG A 126 11.61 3.28 8.95
C ARG A 126 12.90 3.64 8.21
N ARG A 127 14.00 2.93 8.46
CA ARG A 127 15.28 3.16 7.75
C ARG A 127 15.11 2.96 6.25
N LEU A 128 14.46 1.87 5.84
CA LEU A 128 14.19 1.60 4.43
C LEU A 128 13.38 2.73 3.77
N LEU A 129 12.36 3.26 4.45
CA LEU A 129 11.57 4.38 3.93
C LEU A 129 12.38 5.67 3.79
N LEU A 130 13.31 5.94 4.70
CA LEU A 130 14.24 7.07 4.57
C LEU A 130 15.15 6.89 3.35
N ASP A 131 15.72 5.69 3.19
CA ASP A 131 16.62 5.39 2.07
C ASP A 131 15.89 5.49 0.72
N VAL A 132 14.65 5.03 0.63
CA VAL A 132 13.78 5.20 -0.56
C VAL A 132 13.50 6.68 -0.82
N ALA A 133 13.21 7.47 0.23
CA ALA A 133 12.96 8.89 0.09
C ALA A 133 14.21 9.68 -0.34
N ASP A 134 15.41 9.27 0.10
CA ASP A 134 16.68 9.88 -0.31
C ASP A 134 16.98 9.68 -1.80
N LEU A 135 16.48 8.60 -2.41
CA LEU A 135 16.47 8.42 -3.87
C LEU A 135 15.47 9.34 -4.60
N GLY A 136 14.68 10.12 -3.86
CA GLY A 136 13.61 10.97 -4.39
C GLY A 136 12.36 10.18 -4.82
N LEU A 137 12.23 8.92 -4.40
CA LEU A 137 11.06 8.10 -4.71
C LEU A 137 9.96 8.29 -3.66
N PRO A 138 8.70 8.49 -4.06
CA PRO A 138 7.58 8.36 -3.15
C PRO A 138 7.35 6.89 -2.77
N ALA A 139 6.98 6.65 -1.51
CA ALA A 139 6.63 5.33 -1.00
C ALA A 139 5.12 5.19 -0.75
N ALA A 140 4.60 3.99 -1.06
CA ALA A 140 3.24 3.55 -0.81
C ALA A 140 3.23 2.34 0.13
N THR A 141 2.34 2.33 1.12
CA THR A 141 2.19 1.17 2.02
C THR A 141 0.72 0.82 2.28
N GLU A 142 0.47 -0.26 3.02
CA GLU A 142 -0.86 -0.62 3.53
C GLU A 142 -0.81 -0.61 5.05
N PHE A 143 -1.73 0.13 5.67
CA PHE A 143 -1.85 0.18 7.13
C PHE A 143 -2.87 -0.86 7.59
N LEU A 144 -2.44 -1.77 8.47
CA LEU A 144 -3.24 -2.88 8.98
C LEU A 144 -3.74 -2.68 10.41
N ASP A 145 -3.28 -1.61 11.06
CA ASP A 145 -3.61 -1.25 12.44
C ASP A 145 -3.43 0.27 12.67
N PRO A 146 -4.04 0.84 13.72
CA PRO A 146 -3.95 2.27 14.02
C PRO A 146 -2.67 2.71 14.77
N ILE A 147 -1.74 1.80 15.05
CA ILE A 147 -0.52 2.04 15.84
C ILE A 147 0.64 2.38 14.90
N ILE A 148 0.90 1.53 13.90
CA ILE A 148 2.03 1.67 12.96
C ILE A 148 2.09 3.02 12.24
N PRO A 149 0.97 3.68 11.86
CA PRO A 149 1.02 5.03 11.28
C PRO A 149 1.84 6.02 12.13
N GLN A 150 1.81 5.92 13.46
CA GLN A 150 2.55 6.86 14.31
C GLN A 150 4.06 6.77 14.13
N TYR A 151 4.60 5.64 13.66
CA TYR A 151 6.03 5.39 13.49
C TYR A 151 6.56 5.78 12.11
N ILE A 152 5.75 5.62 11.06
CA ILE A 152 6.25 5.70 9.67
C ILE A 152 5.43 6.61 8.75
N ALA A 153 4.25 7.09 9.16
CA ALA A 153 3.36 7.83 8.25
C ALA A 153 3.96 9.15 7.74
N ASP A 154 4.97 9.73 8.40
CA ASP A 154 5.70 10.91 7.94
C ASP A 154 6.46 10.68 6.62
N LEU A 155 6.75 9.42 6.27
CA LEU A 155 7.51 9.04 5.07
C LEU A 155 6.63 8.46 3.94
N ILE A 156 5.33 8.28 4.18
CA ILE A 156 4.41 7.65 3.23
C ILE A 156 3.73 8.72 2.37
N SER A 157 3.76 8.51 1.05
CA SER A 157 3.14 9.43 0.06
C SER A 157 1.74 8.99 -0.35
N TRP A 158 1.41 7.70 -0.22
CA TRP A 158 0.10 7.11 -0.54
C TRP A 158 -0.14 5.86 0.32
N SER A 159 -1.37 5.57 0.70
CA SER A 159 -1.67 4.34 1.45
C SER A 159 -2.89 3.58 0.93
N ALA A 160 -2.89 2.27 1.10
CA ALA A 160 -4.07 1.44 0.88
C ALA A 160 -4.74 1.02 2.19
N ILE A 161 -6.06 0.82 2.13
CA ILE A 161 -6.80 -0.04 3.04
C ILE A 161 -7.21 -1.30 2.26
N GLY A 162 -6.83 -2.46 2.81
CA GLY A 162 -7.00 -3.76 2.19
C GLY A 162 -8.44 -4.24 2.06
N ALA A 163 -8.67 -5.15 1.11
CA ALA A 163 -9.99 -5.71 0.83
C ALA A 163 -10.66 -6.42 2.03
N ARG A 164 -9.88 -6.80 3.06
CA ARG A 164 -10.37 -7.43 4.29
C ARG A 164 -10.64 -6.43 5.42
N THR A 165 -10.12 -5.22 5.32
CA THR A 165 -10.21 -4.18 6.34
C THR A 165 -11.01 -2.96 5.87
N THR A 166 -11.37 -2.88 4.58
CA THR A 166 -12.25 -1.82 4.06
C THR A 166 -13.60 -1.72 4.78
N GLU A 167 -14.14 -2.84 5.31
CA GLU A 167 -15.38 -2.85 6.13
C GLU A 167 -15.15 -2.49 7.60
N SER A 168 -13.90 -2.51 8.06
CA SER A 168 -13.56 -2.24 9.45
C SER A 168 -13.75 -0.77 9.78
N GLN A 169 -14.55 -0.49 10.80
CA GLN A 169 -14.77 0.88 11.29
C GLN A 169 -13.46 1.53 11.74
N THR A 170 -12.63 0.83 12.51
CA THR A 170 -11.31 1.32 12.95
C THR A 170 -10.43 1.77 11.78
N HIS A 171 -10.45 1.04 10.67
CA HIS A 171 -9.66 1.39 9.49
C HIS A 171 -10.23 2.60 8.74
N ARG A 172 -11.56 2.75 8.69
CA ARG A 172 -12.23 3.93 8.11
C ARG A 172 -11.95 5.19 8.92
N GLU A 173 -11.98 5.07 10.25
CA GLU A 173 -11.64 6.12 11.20
C GLU A 173 -10.16 6.49 11.11
N MET A 174 -9.26 5.51 11.08
CA MET A 174 -7.83 5.74 10.84
C MET A 174 -7.60 6.47 9.52
N ALA A 175 -8.19 6.00 8.41
CA ALA A 175 -8.03 6.61 7.10
C ALA A 175 -8.49 8.08 7.06
N SER A 176 -9.45 8.47 7.90
CA SER A 176 -9.91 9.85 8.03
C SER A 176 -8.89 10.81 8.66
N GLY A 177 -7.87 10.27 9.36
CA GLY A 177 -6.79 11.03 9.99
C GLY A 177 -5.44 10.92 9.26
N LEU A 178 -5.33 10.02 8.27
CA LEU A 178 -4.11 9.84 7.49
C LEU A 178 -3.80 11.08 6.64
N SER A 179 -2.53 11.50 6.66
CA SER A 179 -2.07 12.75 6.02
C SER A 179 -1.78 12.63 4.52
N MET A 180 -1.99 11.44 3.94
CA MET A 180 -1.77 11.13 2.53
C MET A 180 -3.08 10.65 1.88
N PRO A 181 -3.14 10.63 0.53
CA PRO A 181 -4.27 10.02 -0.16
C PRO A 181 -4.41 8.52 0.14
N VAL A 182 -5.66 8.05 0.24
CA VAL A 182 -5.99 6.68 0.66
C VAL A 182 -6.78 5.95 -0.43
N GLY A 183 -6.30 4.78 -0.84
CA GLY A 183 -7.01 3.86 -1.74
C GLY A 183 -7.74 2.78 -0.97
N PHE A 184 -9.06 2.68 -1.14
CA PHE A 184 -9.86 1.59 -0.58
C PHE A 184 -10.04 0.48 -1.61
N LYS A 185 -9.56 -0.73 -1.30
CA LYS A 185 -9.78 -1.89 -2.15
C LYS A 185 -11.24 -2.35 -2.09
N ASN A 186 -11.82 -2.71 -3.23
CA ASN A 186 -13.09 -3.44 -3.24
C ASN A 186 -12.96 -4.75 -2.44
N SER A 187 -14.07 -5.26 -1.90
CA SER A 187 -14.07 -6.44 -1.02
C SER A 187 -13.66 -7.71 -1.77
N THR A 188 -13.31 -8.74 -1.00
CA THR A 188 -12.75 -9.99 -1.57
C THR A 188 -13.72 -10.78 -2.46
N ASP A 189 -15.02 -10.55 -2.33
CA ASP A 189 -16.07 -11.10 -3.21
C ASP A 189 -16.16 -10.33 -4.55
N GLY A 190 -15.69 -9.09 -4.62
CA GLY A 190 -15.74 -8.22 -5.80
C GLY A 190 -16.62 -6.98 -5.62
N THR A 191 -17.33 -6.88 -4.51
CA THR A 191 -18.30 -5.80 -4.27
C THR A 191 -17.61 -4.45 -4.05
N VAL A 192 -18.06 -3.42 -4.76
CA VAL A 192 -17.51 -2.05 -4.64
C VAL A 192 -18.18 -1.23 -3.54
N GLN A 193 -19.39 -1.59 -3.12
CA GLN A 193 -20.20 -0.88 -2.12
C GLN A 193 -19.43 -0.66 -0.81
N THR A 194 -18.73 -1.69 -0.34
CA THR A 194 -17.89 -1.64 0.85
C THR A 194 -16.81 -0.55 0.78
N ALA A 195 -16.17 -0.38 -0.38
CA ALA A 195 -15.18 0.67 -0.60
C ALA A 195 -15.83 2.05 -0.74
N ILE A 196 -17.00 2.14 -1.37
CA ILE A 196 -17.80 3.37 -1.45
C ILE A 196 -18.16 3.87 -0.04
N ASP A 197 -18.62 2.98 0.83
CA ASP A 197 -18.97 3.33 2.21
C ASP A 197 -17.74 3.75 3.02
N ALA A 198 -16.60 3.11 2.79
CA ALA A 198 -15.34 3.49 3.41
C ALA A 198 -14.87 4.89 2.95
N MET A 199 -14.98 5.20 1.66
CA MET A 199 -14.70 6.52 1.11
C MET A 199 -15.65 7.58 1.68
N ARG A 200 -16.94 7.28 1.84
CA ARG A 200 -17.89 8.20 2.48
C ARG A 200 -17.55 8.45 3.94
N SER A 201 -17.32 7.37 4.70
CA SER A 201 -17.04 7.43 6.14
C SER A 201 -15.76 8.23 6.41
N SER A 202 -14.67 7.90 5.72
CA SER A 202 -13.36 8.53 5.96
C SER A 202 -13.31 10.02 5.64
N ARG A 203 -14.28 10.57 4.90
CA ARG A 203 -14.40 12.03 4.65
C ARG A 203 -14.91 12.83 5.85
N ALA A 204 -15.54 12.16 6.82
CA ALA A 204 -16.03 12.79 8.03
C ALA A 204 -14.96 12.80 9.14
N SER A 205 -15.12 13.68 10.12
CA SER A 205 -14.36 13.64 11.37
C SER A 205 -14.76 12.44 12.22
N HIS A 206 -13.79 11.78 12.84
CA HIS A 206 -14.00 10.64 13.72
C HIS A 206 -13.26 10.82 15.06
N SER A 207 -13.56 9.92 16.00
CA SER A 207 -12.81 9.77 17.25
C SER A 207 -12.62 8.28 17.52
N PHE A 208 -11.38 7.83 17.67
CA PHE A 208 -11.05 6.41 17.87
C PHE A 208 -9.87 6.24 18.83
N LEU A 209 -9.67 5.01 19.33
CA LEU A 209 -8.53 4.67 20.19
C LEU A 209 -7.28 4.43 19.34
N GLY A 210 -6.21 5.15 19.64
CA GLY A 210 -4.88 4.96 19.06
C GLY A 210 -3.80 5.20 20.12
N ILE A 211 -2.62 5.62 19.69
CA ILE A 211 -1.52 6.05 20.58
C ILE A 211 -1.03 7.45 20.19
N ASP A 212 -0.45 8.17 21.13
CA ASP A 212 0.32 9.40 20.87
C ASP A 212 1.78 9.08 20.51
N GLN A 213 2.62 10.12 20.40
CA GLN A 213 4.03 9.96 20.03
C GLN A 213 4.87 9.35 21.16
N GLU A 214 4.38 9.43 22.40
CA GLU A 214 4.95 8.86 23.61
C GLU A 214 4.48 7.42 23.85
N GLY A 215 3.68 6.84 22.94
CA GLY A 215 3.22 5.46 23.01
C GLY A 215 2.05 5.24 23.97
N MET A 216 1.41 6.30 24.46
CA MET A 216 0.31 6.23 25.40
C MET A 216 -1.03 6.11 24.67
N THR A 217 -1.87 5.16 25.11
CA THR A 217 -3.23 5.00 24.57
C THR A 217 -4.00 6.31 24.66
N SER A 218 -4.49 6.76 23.51
CA SER A 218 -5.01 8.10 23.32
C SER A 218 -6.28 8.09 22.47
N ILE A 219 -7.11 9.13 22.65
CA ILE A 219 -8.25 9.40 21.74
C ILE A 219 -7.71 10.22 20.57
N VAL A 220 -7.70 9.62 19.38
CA VAL A 220 -7.35 10.30 18.13
C VAL A 220 -8.59 10.94 17.54
N LYS A 221 -8.57 12.26 17.34
CA LYS A 221 -9.65 13.03 16.71
C LYS A 221 -9.22 13.50 15.33
N THR A 222 -9.99 13.16 14.31
CA THR A 222 -9.62 13.40 12.90
C THR A 222 -10.48 14.49 12.27
N MET A 223 -9.99 15.08 11.18
CA MET A 223 -10.70 16.12 10.43
C MET A 223 -11.47 15.58 9.22
N GLY A 224 -11.28 14.30 8.89
CA GLY A 224 -11.74 13.70 7.64
C GLY A 224 -10.72 13.83 6.52
N ASN A 225 -10.64 12.80 5.68
CA ASN A 225 -9.76 12.74 4.52
C ASN A 225 -10.60 12.75 3.24
N ARG A 226 -10.40 13.77 2.40
CA ARG A 226 -11.13 13.93 1.13
C ARG A 226 -10.42 13.32 -0.07
N ASP A 227 -9.14 13.03 0.06
CA ASP A 227 -8.30 12.50 -1.03
C ASP A 227 -8.35 10.95 -1.00
N THR A 228 -9.56 10.41 -1.11
CA THR A 228 -9.83 8.97 -1.09
C THR A 228 -10.32 8.49 -2.45
N HIS A 229 -9.94 7.29 -2.86
CA HIS A 229 -10.34 6.71 -4.15
C HIS A 229 -10.52 5.19 -4.07
N LEU A 230 -11.14 4.64 -5.11
CA LEU A 230 -11.35 3.20 -5.25
C LEU A 230 -10.11 2.51 -5.83
N VAL A 231 -9.81 1.32 -5.32
CA VAL A 231 -8.85 0.39 -5.93
C VAL A 231 -9.60 -0.88 -6.35
N LEU A 232 -9.69 -1.10 -7.66
CA LEU A 232 -10.33 -2.29 -8.25
C LEU A 232 -9.31 -3.42 -8.37
N ARG A 233 -9.56 -4.55 -7.70
CA ARG A 233 -8.61 -5.67 -7.54
C ARG A 233 -9.19 -7.05 -7.83
N GLY A 234 -10.34 -7.08 -8.51
CA GLY A 234 -11.17 -8.26 -8.75
C GLY A 234 -11.79 -8.80 -7.47
N GLY A 235 -12.35 -10.00 -7.53
CA GLY A 235 -12.88 -10.71 -6.38
C GLY A 235 -13.18 -12.17 -6.69
N ARG A 236 -13.87 -12.87 -5.79
CA ARG A 236 -14.37 -14.23 -6.04
C ARG A 236 -15.33 -14.27 -7.24
N SER A 237 -16.04 -13.19 -7.50
CA SER A 237 -16.92 -13.02 -8.67
C SER A 237 -16.16 -12.81 -9.99
N GLY A 238 -14.82 -12.72 -9.96
CA GLY A 238 -13.97 -12.60 -11.13
C GLY A 238 -13.19 -11.28 -11.21
N ILE A 239 -12.67 -10.99 -12.41
CA ILE A 239 -11.97 -9.75 -12.71
C ILE A 239 -12.94 -8.56 -12.69
N ASN A 240 -12.45 -7.33 -12.46
CA ASN A 240 -13.29 -6.13 -12.45
C ASN A 240 -12.67 -4.92 -13.17
N TYR A 241 -11.88 -5.16 -14.22
CA TYR A 241 -11.18 -4.11 -14.98
C TYR A 241 -11.67 -3.91 -16.43
N GLN A 242 -12.69 -4.66 -16.86
CA GLN A 242 -13.21 -4.57 -18.23
C GLN A 242 -14.06 -3.30 -18.43
N PRO A 243 -14.17 -2.76 -19.66
CA PRO A 243 -14.87 -1.50 -19.92
C PRO A 243 -16.30 -1.39 -19.36
N HIS A 244 -17.10 -2.46 -19.47
CA HIS A 244 -18.46 -2.48 -18.93
C HIS A 244 -18.47 -2.40 -17.38
N GLN A 245 -17.53 -3.08 -16.73
CA GLN A 245 -17.39 -3.10 -15.27
C GLN A 245 -16.91 -1.75 -14.74
N ILE A 246 -16.01 -1.08 -15.47
CA ILE A 246 -15.61 0.29 -15.17
C ILE A 246 -16.81 1.22 -15.29
N THR A 247 -17.60 1.11 -16.36
CA THR A 247 -18.81 1.93 -16.55
C THR A 247 -19.81 1.75 -15.41
N GLU A 248 -20.09 0.50 -15.01
CA GLU A 248 -20.97 0.17 -13.87
C GLU A 248 -20.42 0.72 -12.55
N THR A 249 -19.11 0.61 -12.33
CA THR A 249 -18.45 1.13 -11.13
C THR A 249 -18.54 2.64 -11.06
N VAL A 250 -18.30 3.34 -12.17
CA VAL A 250 -18.42 4.80 -12.25
C VAL A 250 -19.87 5.24 -11.97
N ALA A 251 -20.86 4.52 -12.48
CA ALA A 251 -22.27 4.80 -12.18
C ALA A 251 -22.57 4.68 -10.67
N GLN A 252 -22.05 3.65 -10.00
CA GLN A 252 -22.19 3.47 -8.55
C GLN A 252 -21.49 4.58 -7.75
N LEU A 253 -20.27 4.95 -8.13
CA LEU A 253 -19.53 6.05 -7.48
C LEU A 253 -20.27 7.39 -7.61
N ARG A 254 -20.81 7.69 -8.80
CA ARG A 254 -21.60 8.90 -9.06
C ARG A 254 -22.91 8.91 -8.28
N ALA A 255 -23.66 7.80 -8.29
CA ALA A 255 -24.87 7.65 -7.49
C ALA A 255 -24.57 7.82 -5.99
N ALA A 256 -23.36 7.44 -5.57
CA ALA A 256 -22.93 7.58 -4.20
C ALA A 256 -22.37 8.98 -3.83
N ASN A 257 -22.22 9.89 -4.80
CA ASN A 257 -21.60 11.21 -4.63
C ASN A 257 -20.20 11.16 -3.99
N VAL A 258 -19.38 10.20 -4.43
CA VAL A 258 -17.96 10.09 -4.06
C VAL A 258 -17.06 10.26 -5.30
N PRO A 259 -15.76 10.56 -5.14
CA PRO A 259 -14.84 10.67 -6.27
C PRO A 259 -14.88 9.42 -7.18
N THR A 260 -14.91 9.63 -8.48
CA THR A 260 -14.94 8.55 -9.48
C THR A 260 -13.56 8.06 -9.90
N ALA A 261 -12.50 8.77 -9.50
CA ALA A 261 -11.13 8.37 -9.76
C ALA A 261 -10.84 6.99 -9.13
N MET A 262 -10.16 6.13 -9.88
CA MET A 262 -9.82 4.79 -9.44
C MET A 262 -8.45 4.31 -9.94
N ILE A 263 -7.83 3.44 -9.15
CA ILE A 263 -6.65 2.67 -9.53
C ILE A 263 -7.08 1.24 -9.86
N ILE A 264 -6.50 0.66 -10.91
CA ILE A 264 -6.69 -0.75 -11.23
C ILE A 264 -5.49 -1.57 -10.72
N ASP A 265 -5.73 -2.46 -9.76
CA ASP A 265 -4.75 -3.46 -9.32
C ASP A 265 -4.65 -4.54 -10.40
N CYS A 266 -3.49 -4.59 -11.06
CA CYS A 266 -3.20 -5.51 -12.16
C CYS A 266 -2.97 -6.94 -11.66
N SER A 267 -2.64 -7.12 -10.37
CA SER A 267 -2.33 -8.41 -9.76
C SER A 267 -3.60 -9.09 -9.21
N HIS A 268 -3.43 -9.91 -8.17
CA HIS A 268 -4.51 -10.44 -7.35
C HIS A 268 -5.61 -11.15 -8.15
N ALA A 269 -6.90 -10.84 -7.90
CA ALA A 269 -7.98 -11.53 -8.59
C ALA A 269 -8.12 -11.06 -10.05
N ASN A 270 -7.64 -9.86 -10.39
CA ASN A 270 -7.62 -9.38 -11.77
C ASN A 270 -6.61 -10.14 -12.64
N SER A 271 -5.47 -10.56 -12.09
CA SER A 271 -4.54 -11.46 -12.77
C SER A 271 -4.91 -12.94 -12.62
N GLY A 272 -5.93 -13.29 -11.85
CA GLY A 272 -6.18 -14.68 -11.44
C GLY A 272 -5.01 -15.28 -10.66
N LYS A 273 -4.22 -14.44 -9.97
CA LYS A 273 -2.99 -14.78 -9.25
C LYS A 273 -1.82 -15.27 -10.12
N GLU A 274 -1.87 -15.00 -11.42
CA GLU A 274 -0.81 -15.33 -12.37
C GLU A 274 -0.03 -14.07 -12.77
N PRO A 275 1.27 -13.93 -12.41
CA PRO A 275 2.02 -12.69 -12.64
C PRO A 275 2.00 -12.21 -14.09
N THR A 276 2.13 -13.12 -15.06
CA THR A 276 2.15 -12.78 -16.48
C THR A 276 0.83 -12.19 -16.98
N ARG A 277 -0.28 -12.44 -16.29
CA ARG A 277 -1.59 -11.86 -16.65
C ARG A 277 -1.71 -10.40 -16.23
N GLN A 278 -0.81 -9.87 -15.39
CA GLN A 278 -0.77 -8.45 -15.06
C GLN A 278 -0.63 -7.58 -16.33
N GLN A 279 0.13 -8.05 -17.33
CA GLN A 279 0.28 -7.37 -18.62
C GLN A 279 -1.06 -7.20 -19.35
N LYS A 280 -1.94 -8.22 -19.32
CA LYS A 280 -3.27 -8.11 -19.95
C LYS A 280 -4.16 -7.08 -19.26
N VAL A 281 -4.03 -6.94 -17.93
CA VAL A 281 -4.77 -5.91 -17.17
C VAL A 281 -4.24 -4.52 -17.53
N TRP A 282 -2.91 -4.39 -17.60
CA TRP A 282 -2.21 -3.18 -18.00
C TRP A 282 -2.57 -2.71 -19.42
N GLU A 283 -2.56 -3.61 -20.41
CA GLU A 283 -2.95 -3.26 -21.78
C GLU A 283 -4.42 -2.79 -21.84
N SER A 284 -5.30 -3.44 -21.07
CA SER A 284 -6.72 -3.09 -21.02
C SER A 284 -6.97 -1.72 -20.40
N LEU A 285 -6.25 -1.34 -19.34
CA LEU A 285 -6.42 -0.02 -18.71
C LEU A 285 -5.86 1.10 -19.61
N LEU A 286 -4.72 0.86 -20.28
CA LEU A 286 -4.16 1.84 -21.23
C LEU A 286 -5.09 2.05 -22.43
N ALA A 287 -5.66 0.98 -22.99
CA ALA A 287 -6.62 1.07 -24.08
C ALA A 287 -7.87 1.89 -23.69
N GLN A 288 -8.38 1.69 -22.47
CA GLN A 288 -9.53 2.45 -21.95
C GLN A 288 -9.20 3.93 -21.74
N ARG A 289 -8.02 4.24 -21.18
CA ARG A 289 -7.59 5.63 -21.02
C ARG A 289 -7.39 6.31 -22.37
N LYS A 290 -6.79 5.62 -23.34
CA LYS A 290 -6.65 6.11 -24.73
C LYS A 290 -8.01 6.34 -25.41
N ALA A 291 -9.02 5.52 -25.08
CA ALA A 291 -10.39 5.70 -25.54
C ALA A 291 -11.15 6.84 -24.80
N GLY A 292 -10.51 7.53 -23.84
CA GLY A 292 -11.06 8.70 -23.16
C GLY A 292 -11.59 8.45 -21.75
N CYS A 293 -11.40 7.27 -21.17
CA CYS A 293 -11.76 7.02 -19.77
C CYS A 293 -10.79 7.74 -18.83
N GLN A 294 -11.24 8.85 -18.25
CA GLN A 294 -10.45 9.69 -17.34
C GLN A 294 -10.54 9.21 -15.89
N GLU A 295 -11.54 8.39 -15.56
CA GLU A 295 -11.74 7.85 -14.21
C GLU A 295 -10.64 6.86 -13.80
N ILE A 296 -10.03 6.16 -14.76
CA ILE A 296 -8.85 5.33 -14.49
C ILE A 296 -7.62 6.24 -14.39
N ILE A 297 -7.23 6.58 -13.17
CA ILE A 297 -6.11 7.49 -12.90
C ILE A 297 -4.76 6.78 -12.74
N GLY A 298 -4.76 5.46 -12.62
CA GLY A 298 -3.55 4.74 -12.26
C GLY A 298 -3.69 3.23 -12.20
N ALA A 299 -2.56 2.59 -11.90
CA ALA A 299 -2.45 1.14 -11.75
C ALA A 299 -1.65 0.76 -10.51
N MET A 300 -1.92 -0.45 -9.99
CA MET A 300 -1.06 -1.11 -9.01
C MET A 300 -0.48 -2.39 -9.62
N ILE A 301 0.83 -2.57 -9.51
CA ILE A 301 1.58 -3.68 -10.13
C ILE A 301 2.46 -4.34 -9.06
N GLU A 302 2.40 -5.67 -8.97
CA GLU A 302 3.30 -6.45 -8.13
C GLU A 302 4.48 -6.96 -8.96
N SER A 303 5.66 -6.42 -8.67
CA SER A 303 6.91 -6.70 -9.39
C SER A 303 8.09 -6.69 -8.44
N TYR A 304 9.07 -7.55 -8.67
CA TYR A 304 10.32 -7.51 -7.93
C TYR A 304 11.52 -7.53 -8.88
N LEU A 305 12.70 -7.92 -8.38
CA LEU A 305 13.87 -8.10 -9.24
C LEU A 305 13.68 -9.34 -10.11
N GLU A 306 13.26 -10.44 -9.49
CA GLU A 306 13.07 -11.74 -10.13
C GLU A 306 11.59 -12.15 -10.13
N ARG A 307 11.21 -12.92 -11.14
CA ARG A 307 9.82 -13.37 -11.34
C ARG A 307 9.39 -14.43 -10.33
N GLY A 308 8.10 -14.41 -10.00
CA GLY A 308 7.43 -15.46 -9.25
C GLY A 308 7.51 -15.24 -7.74
N ASN A 309 7.44 -16.32 -6.99
CA ASN A 309 7.63 -16.36 -5.54
C ASN A 309 8.43 -17.60 -5.14
N GLN A 310 8.70 -17.71 -3.85
CA GLN A 310 9.30 -18.86 -3.20
C GLN A 310 8.69 -19.06 -1.81
N PRO A 311 8.68 -20.29 -1.27
CA PRO A 311 8.30 -20.52 0.12
C PRO A 311 9.35 -19.97 1.08
N LEU A 312 8.92 -19.58 2.29
CA LEU A 312 9.82 -19.37 3.41
C LEU A 312 10.16 -20.75 4.01
N ASN A 313 11.43 -21.13 3.96
CA ASN A 313 11.95 -22.39 4.50
C ASN A 313 12.77 -22.11 5.77
N GLU A 314 13.04 -23.14 6.58
CA GLU A 314 13.86 -23.03 7.80
C GLU A 314 15.28 -22.53 7.53
N ASP A 315 15.88 -22.92 6.39
CA ASP A 315 17.21 -22.45 6.00
C ASP A 315 17.08 -21.18 5.13
N LEU A 316 17.17 -20.02 5.78
CA LEU A 316 17.11 -18.71 5.13
C LEU A 316 18.22 -18.49 4.10
N SER A 317 19.35 -19.21 4.20
CA SER A 317 20.45 -19.09 3.22
C SER A 317 20.08 -19.61 1.83
N THR A 318 18.99 -20.38 1.73
CA THR A 318 18.45 -20.89 0.46
C THR A 318 17.49 -19.91 -0.23
N LEU A 319 17.11 -18.81 0.43
CA LEU A 319 16.24 -17.81 -0.18
C LEU A 319 16.94 -17.16 -1.37
N ARG A 320 16.27 -17.21 -2.52
CA ARG A 320 16.77 -16.56 -3.74
C ARG A 320 16.61 -15.05 -3.60
N TYR A 321 17.70 -14.33 -3.86
CA TYR A 321 17.73 -12.88 -3.86
C TYR A 321 16.68 -12.30 -4.81
N GLY A 322 15.94 -11.28 -4.35
CA GLY A 322 15.02 -10.56 -5.23
C GLY A 322 13.78 -11.32 -5.68
N VAL A 323 13.44 -12.45 -5.04
CA VAL A 323 12.22 -13.24 -5.28
C VAL A 323 11.26 -13.09 -4.09
N SER A 324 9.99 -12.80 -4.36
CA SER A 324 8.97 -12.63 -3.31
C SER A 324 8.78 -13.89 -2.45
N ILE A 325 8.63 -13.75 -1.14
CA ILE A 325 8.22 -14.84 -0.24
C ILE A 325 6.69 -14.89 0.00
N THR A 326 5.93 -14.04 -0.70
CA THR A 326 4.48 -13.94 -0.57
C THR A 326 3.79 -14.20 -1.91
N ASP A 327 3.10 -13.21 -2.50
CA ASP A 327 2.44 -13.41 -3.79
C ASP A 327 3.46 -13.26 -4.94
N PRO A 328 3.26 -14.00 -6.04
CA PRO A 328 4.23 -14.02 -7.12
C PRO A 328 4.24 -12.69 -7.91
N CYS A 329 5.44 -12.22 -8.24
CA CYS A 329 5.67 -10.92 -8.87
C CYS A 329 6.13 -11.04 -10.33
N LEU A 330 5.99 -9.97 -11.10
CA LEU A 330 6.75 -9.81 -12.35
C LEU A 330 8.25 -9.61 -12.06
N ASP A 331 9.12 -9.97 -13.00
CA ASP A 331 10.53 -9.58 -12.98
C ASP A 331 10.74 -8.11 -13.36
N TRP A 332 11.96 -7.62 -13.13
CA TRP A 332 12.32 -6.23 -13.40
C TRP A 332 12.24 -5.88 -14.89
N GLU A 333 12.72 -6.75 -15.77
CA GLU A 333 12.78 -6.52 -17.21
C GLU A 333 11.37 -6.32 -17.79
N THR A 334 10.45 -7.21 -17.45
CA THR A 334 9.03 -7.10 -17.84
C THR A 334 8.42 -5.83 -17.27
N THR A 335 8.69 -5.52 -16.00
CA THR A 335 8.16 -4.31 -15.35
C THR A 335 8.63 -3.04 -16.05
N ALA A 336 9.93 -2.94 -16.33
CA ALA A 336 10.50 -1.77 -17.00
C ALA A 336 10.01 -1.64 -18.45
N GLN A 337 9.71 -2.75 -19.12
CA GLN A 337 9.07 -2.73 -20.44
C GLN A 337 7.64 -2.19 -20.36
N LEU A 338 6.78 -2.76 -19.50
CA LEU A 338 5.38 -2.34 -19.36
C LEU A 338 5.26 -0.84 -19.08
N LEU A 339 6.10 -0.30 -18.19
CA LEU A 339 6.06 1.12 -17.85
C LEU A 339 6.55 2.03 -18.98
N ARG A 340 7.46 1.58 -19.84
CA ARG A 340 7.91 2.39 -20.99
C ARG A 340 6.84 2.50 -22.08
N GLU A 341 6.04 1.45 -22.23
CA GLU A 341 4.93 1.34 -23.19
C GLU A 341 3.70 2.19 -22.82
N ALA A 342 3.67 2.77 -21.61
CA ALA A 342 2.56 3.53 -21.04
C ALA A 342 2.12 4.80 -21.80
#